data_AF-A0A1X7R2L3-F1
#
_entry.id   AF-A0A1X7R2L3-F1
#
_cell.length_a   1.000
_cell.length_b   1.000
_cell.length_c   1.000
_cell.angle_alpha   90.00
_cell.angle_beta   90.00
_cell.angle_gamma   90.00
#
_symmetry.space_group_name_H-M   'P 1'
#
loop_
_entity.id
_entity.type
_entity.pdbx_description
1 polymer ?
#
loop_
_entity_poly.entity_id
_entity_poly.type
_entity_poly.pdbx_seq_one_letter_code
_entity_poly.pdbx_strand_id
1 'polypeptide(L)'
;MNKLSKVYRSYSNIMRVWNESEILIDRKSKFQGRSCAVTDQSDIPKLLNELVQSNKSVSKASHMHMYAWRTGEITKKNDKETKKHSKQNKKQNKEESVTIKNIQQGCADCGEAAAGQRLLTLLERANVVNVLVIVTRWYGGTPLGSSRFRHISSVAVESLKKGGFLP
;
A
#
# COMPACT_ATOMS: atom_id res chain seq x y z
N MET A 1 -23.92 -33.91 -21.29
CA MET A 1 -23.24 -32.72 -21.88
C MET A 1 -23.82 -31.46 -21.25
N ASN A 2 -22.95 -30.71 -20.58
CA ASN A 2 -23.26 -29.63 -19.61
C ASN A 2 -23.89 -28.38 -20.23
N LYS A 3 -25.04 -27.95 -19.68
CA LYS A 3 -25.60 -26.60 -19.87
C LYS A 3 -25.79 -25.85 -18.53
N LEU A 4 -25.04 -26.23 -17.49
CA LEU A 4 -25.20 -25.73 -16.11
C LEU A 4 -23.96 -25.06 -15.49
N SER A 5 -22.89 -24.78 -16.25
CA SER A 5 -21.63 -24.25 -15.68
C SER A 5 -21.42 -22.73 -15.79
N LYS A 6 -22.37 -21.95 -16.32
CA LYS A 6 -22.16 -20.51 -16.57
C LYS A 6 -22.92 -19.53 -15.67
N VAL A 7 -23.68 -20.02 -14.68
CA VAL A 7 -24.58 -19.16 -13.87
C VAL A 7 -24.15 -19.03 -12.39
N TYR A 8 -23.12 -19.75 -11.93
CA TYR A 8 -22.69 -19.69 -10.52
C TYR A 8 -21.19 -19.47 -10.36
N ARG A 9 -20.71 -18.24 -10.63
CA ARG A 9 -19.52 -17.75 -9.93
C ARG A 9 -19.74 -16.31 -9.45
N SER A 10 -20.64 -16.25 -8.48
CA SER A 10 -20.65 -15.36 -7.32
C SER A 10 -20.20 -13.92 -7.57
N TYR A 11 -21.21 -13.04 -7.57
CA TYR A 11 -21.09 -11.62 -7.27
C TYR A 11 -20.56 -11.40 -5.84
N SER A 12 -19.27 -11.66 -5.67
CA SER A 12 -18.45 -11.13 -4.58
C SER A 12 -17.20 -10.47 -5.15
N ASN A 13 -17.35 -9.80 -6.31
CA ASN A 13 -16.44 -8.73 -6.71
C ASN A 13 -16.79 -7.49 -5.89
N ILE A 14 -16.52 -7.53 -4.59
CA ILE A 14 -16.24 -6.27 -3.89
C ILE A 14 -15.03 -5.72 -4.62
N MET A 15 -15.24 -4.80 -5.57
CA MET A 15 -14.15 -4.07 -6.18
C MET A 15 -13.36 -3.45 -5.04
N ARG A 16 -12.15 -3.96 -4.81
CA ARG A 16 -11.29 -3.48 -3.75
C ARG A 16 -10.98 -2.01 -4.07
N VAL A 17 -11.36 -1.11 -3.17
CA VAL A 17 -11.22 0.33 -3.39
C VAL A 17 -9.74 0.72 -3.26
N TRP A 18 -9.17 1.25 -4.33
CA TRP A 18 -7.83 1.84 -4.30
C TRP A 18 -7.89 3.23 -3.68
N ASN A 19 -7.01 3.48 -2.71
CA ASN A 19 -6.76 4.84 -2.24
C ASN A 19 -5.73 5.45 -3.18
N GLU A 20 -6.14 6.41 -4.00
CA GLU A 20 -5.27 7.00 -5.03
C GLU A 20 -4.78 8.39 -4.62
N SER A 21 -3.48 8.63 -4.75
CA SER A 21 -2.94 9.99 -4.69
C SER A 21 -3.47 10.83 -5.85
N GLU A 22 -3.36 12.16 -5.72
CA GLU A 22 -3.39 13.01 -6.89
C GLU A 22 -2.28 12.64 -7.88
N ILE A 23 -2.49 12.98 -9.15
CA ILE A 23 -1.45 12.79 -10.17
C ILE A 23 -0.44 13.93 -10.02
N LEU A 24 0.77 13.60 -9.57
CA LEU A 24 1.88 14.53 -9.53
C LEU A 24 2.52 14.61 -10.92
N ILE A 25 2.75 15.84 -11.42
CA ILE A 25 3.36 16.09 -12.72
C ILE A 25 4.66 16.90 -12.56
N ASP A 26 5.76 16.42 -13.14
CA ASP A 26 7.05 17.13 -13.21
C ASP A 26 7.70 16.87 -14.57
N ARG A 27 8.03 17.93 -15.31
CA ARG A 27 8.56 17.89 -16.69
C ARG A 27 7.83 16.87 -17.56
N LYS A 28 6.49 16.96 -17.57
CA LYS A 28 5.53 16.06 -18.26
C LYS A 28 5.51 14.62 -17.76
N SER A 29 6.44 14.22 -16.91
CA SER A 29 6.41 12.93 -16.25
C SER A 29 5.30 12.93 -15.21
N LYS A 30 4.50 11.87 -15.17
CA LYS A 30 3.37 11.73 -14.25
C LYS A 30 3.63 10.62 -13.26
N PHE A 31 3.18 10.81 -12.03
CA PHE A 31 3.29 9.84 -10.95
C PHE A 31 1.94 9.71 -10.25
N GLN A 32 1.55 8.49 -9.92
CA GLN A 32 0.38 8.26 -9.10
C GLN A 32 0.62 7.08 -8.16
N GLY A 33 0.39 7.30 -6.87
CA GLY A 33 0.42 6.29 -5.84
C GLY A 33 -0.96 5.69 -5.64
N ARG A 34 -1.00 4.39 -5.33
CA ARG A 34 -2.19 3.64 -4.97
C ARG A 34 -1.89 2.75 -3.79
N SER A 35 -2.80 2.68 -2.83
CA SER A 35 -2.68 1.69 -1.76
C SER A 35 -4.02 1.04 -1.43
N CYS A 36 -3.96 -0.24 -1.08
CA CYS A 36 -5.12 -1.00 -0.60
C CYS A 36 -4.71 -1.94 0.53
N ALA A 37 -5.68 -2.35 1.32
CA ALA A 37 -5.46 -3.39 2.32
C ALA A 37 -5.11 -4.72 1.65
N VAL A 38 -4.21 -5.47 2.26
CA VAL A 38 -3.86 -6.85 1.87
C VAL A 38 -3.60 -7.66 3.13
N THR A 39 -4.05 -8.90 3.16
CA THR A 39 -3.87 -9.80 4.30
C THR A 39 -2.92 -10.96 3.98
N ASP A 40 -2.73 -11.27 2.70
CA ASP A 40 -1.95 -12.42 2.25
C ASP A 40 -1.13 -12.09 0.99
N GLN A 41 0.08 -12.65 0.90
CA GLN A 41 0.96 -12.45 -0.25
C GLN A 41 0.38 -13.00 -1.57
N SER A 42 -0.42 -14.06 -1.50
CA SER A 42 -1.02 -14.70 -2.69
C SER A 42 -2.01 -13.79 -3.42
N ASP A 43 -2.53 -12.74 -2.76
CA ASP A 43 -3.38 -11.72 -3.39
C ASP A 43 -2.61 -10.79 -4.33
N ILE A 44 -1.30 -10.61 -4.13
CA ILE A 44 -0.51 -9.58 -4.82
C ILE A 44 -0.57 -9.72 -6.35
N PRO A 45 -0.31 -10.90 -6.96
CA PRO A 45 -0.37 -11.03 -8.41
C PRO A 45 -1.74 -10.70 -9.01
N LYS A 46 -2.82 -11.09 -8.31
CA LYS A 46 -4.20 -10.81 -8.72
C LYS A 46 -4.48 -9.30 -8.70
N LEU A 47 -4.06 -8.60 -7.64
CA LEU A 47 -4.25 -7.15 -7.49
C LEU A 47 -3.52 -6.34 -8.56
N LEU A 48 -2.29 -6.73 -8.89
CA LEU A 48 -1.53 -6.07 -9.96
C LEU A 48 -2.25 -6.21 -11.30
N ASN A 49 -2.74 -7.41 -11.61
CA ASN A 49 -3.48 -7.67 -12.85
C ASN A 49 -4.80 -6.89 -12.91
N GLU A 50 -5.58 -6.88 -11.83
CA GLU A 50 -6.83 -6.12 -11.74
C GLU A 50 -6.62 -4.62 -11.95
N LEU A 51 -5.55 -4.04 -11.39
CA LEU A 51 -5.20 -2.64 -11.60
C LEU A 51 -4.92 -2.32 -13.08
N VAL A 52 -4.21 -3.20 -13.79
CA VAL A 52 -3.92 -3.03 -15.22
C VAL A 52 -5.18 -3.17 -16.08
N GLN A 53 -6.04 -4.14 -15.76
CA GLN A 53 -7.28 -4.39 -16.51
C GLN A 53 -8.29 -3.25 -16.33
N SER A 54 -8.40 -2.71 -15.12
CA SER A 54 -9.31 -1.61 -14.80
C SER A 54 -8.80 -0.25 -15.27
N ASN A 55 -7.48 -0.07 -15.45
CA ASN A 55 -6.89 1.19 -15.90
C ASN A 55 -5.90 0.99 -17.07
N LYS A 56 -6.40 1.11 -18.31
CA LYS A 56 -5.59 1.01 -19.53
C LYS A 56 -4.47 2.05 -19.65
N SER A 57 -4.48 3.14 -18.87
CA SER A 57 -3.36 4.08 -18.84
C SER A 57 -2.16 3.48 -18.11
N VAL A 58 -2.40 2.70 -17.05
CA VAL A 58 -1.37 2.02 -16.26
C VAL A 58 -0.64 0.97 -17.12
N SER A 59 -1.37 0.24 -17.97
CA SER A 59 -0.76 -0.75 -18.88
C SER A 59 0.24 -0.17 -19.89
N LYS A 60 0.17 1.15 -20.14
CA LYS A 60 1.07 1.89 -21.05
C LYS A 60 2.12 2.72 -20.30
N ALA A 61 2.18 2.60 -18.98
CA ALA A 61 3.14 3.33 -18.17
C ALA A 61 4.57 2.82 -18.39
N SER A 62 5.55 3.72 -18.25
CA SER A 62 6.97 3.35 -18.36
C SER A 62 7.41 2.45 -17.20
N HIS A 63 6.86 2.69 -16.01
CA HIS A 63 7.02 1.83 -14.84
C HIS A 63 5.64 1.60 -14.23
N MET A 64 5.08 0.43 -14.49
CA MET A 64 3.67 0.12 -14.22
C MET A 64 3.40 -0.13 -12.73
N HIS A 65 4.29 -0.90 -12.09
CA HIS A 65 4.12 -1.42 -10.74
C HIS A 65 5.40 -1.33 -9.90
N MET A 66 5.86 -0.13 -9.59
CA MET A 66 6.82 0.00 -8.49
C MET A 66 6.04 -0.26 -7.20
N TYR A 67 6.27 -1.35 -6.50
CA TYR A 67 5.41 -1.69 -5.35
C TYR A 67 6.18 -2.24 -4.16
N ALA A 68 5.55 -2.12 -2.99
CA ALA A 68 5.91 -2.85 -1.79
C ALA A 68 4.65 -3.24 -1.03
N TRP A 69 4.71 -4.35 -0.30
CA TRP A 69 3.64 -4.79 0.59
C TRP A 69 4.22 -5.36 1.87
N ARG A 70 3.42 -5.29 2.93
CA ARG A 70 3.68 -5.94 4.22
C ARG A 70 2.38 -6.50 4.77
N THR A 71 2.41 -7.71 5.33
CA THR A 71 1.31 -8.33 6.07
C THR A 71 1.81 -8.75 7.45
N GLY A 72 0.91 -8.85 8.41
CA GLY A 72 1.26 -9.30 9.76
C GLY A 72 0.06 -9.32 10.71
N GLU A 73 0.20 -10.10 11.77
CA GLU A 73 -0.81 -10.23 12.82
C GLU A 73 -0.65 -9.11 13.84
N ILE A 74 -1.65 -8.23 13.92
CA ILE A 74 -1.69 -7.11 14.85
C ILE A 74 -2.33 -7.58 16.16
N THR A 75 -1.57 -7.53 17.25
CA THR A 75 -2.07 -7.80 18.60
C THR A 75 -2.09 -6.53 19.43
N LYS A 76 -3.25 -6.22 20.00
CA LYS A 76 -3.43 -5.12 20.97
C LYS A 76 -3.37 -5.72 22.38
N LYS A 77 -2.43 -5.24 23.21
CA LYS A 77 -2.50 -5.56 24.64
C LYS A 77 -3.61 -4.72 25.25
N ASN A 78 -4.71 -5.38 25.63
CA ASN A 78 -5.68 -4.78 26.53
C ASN A 78 -5.11 -4.89 27.95
N ASP A 79 -4.77 -3.77 28.56
CA ASP A 79 -4.45 -3.71 29.99
C ASP A 79 -5.72 -4.01 30.81
N LYS A 80 -6.09 -5.29 30.95
CA LYS A 80 -7.08 -5.76 31.91
C LYS A 80 -6.48 -6.84 32.79
N GLU A 81 -5.58 -6.45 33.68
CA GLU A 81 -5.44 -7.08 34.99
C GLU A 81 -5.29 -6.01 36.07
N THR A 82 -6.30 -5.98 36.94
CA THR A 82 -6.47 -5.19 38.14
C THR A 82 -5.34 -5.35 39.15
N LYS A 83 -4.77 -4.24 39.65
CA LYS A 83 -4.55 -4.04 41.10
C LYS A 83 -4.76 -2.59 41.52
N LYS A 84 -5.41 -2.46 42.68
CA LYS A 84 -5.97 -1.29 43.36
C LYS A 84 -4.90 -0.30 43.85
N HIS A 85 -5.34 0.97 43.95
CA HIS A 85 -4.80 2.09 44.74
C HIS A 85 -3.38 2.61 44.44
N SER A 86 -3.31 3.75 43.75
CA SER A 86 -2.99 5.05 44.38
C SER A 86 -3.20 6.20 43.40
N LYS A 87 -3.75 7.31 43.90
CA LYS A 87 -4.07 8.53 43.15
C LYS A 87 -2.79 9.25 42.73
N GLN A 88 -2.64 9.57 41.45
CA GLN A 88 -2.01 10.81 40.98
C GLN A 88 -2.37 11.08 39.51
N ASN A 89 -2.95 12.26 39.28
CA ASN A 89 -3.39 12.74 37.97
C ASN A 89 -2.19 13.09 37.08
N LYS A 90 -2.01 12.34 35.98
CA LYS A 90 -1.20 12.78 34.84
C LYS A 90 -1.91 12.37 33.54
N LYS A 91 -2.46 13.35 32.84
CA LYS A 91 -3.14 13.19 31.56
C LYS A 91 -2.09 12.96 30.46
N GLN A 92 -1.57 11.74 30.38
CA GLN A 92 -0.71 11.28 29.29
C GLN A 92 -1.56 10.53 28.28
N ASN A 93 -1.53 10.96 27.01
CA ASN A 93 -2.07 10.19 25.89
C ASN A 93 -1.38 8.82 25.91
N LYS A 94 -2.12 7.79 26.32
CA LYS A 94 -1.64 6.43 26.43
C LYS A 94 -1.58 5.86 25.00
N GLU A 95 -0.42 5.90 24.35
CA GLU A 95 -0.22 5.20 23.09
C GLU A 95 -0.38 3.69 23.35
N GLU A 96 -1.41 3.08 22.76
CA GLU A 96 -1.62 1.63 22.82
C GLU A 96 -0.39 0.94 22.21
N SER A 97 0.33 0.13 22.99
CA SER A 97 1.48 -0.61 22.49
C SER A 97 1.00 -1.72 21.54
N VAL A 98 1.06 -1.46 20.24
CA VAL A 98 0.73 -2.43 19.20
C VAL A 98 1.93 -3.36 18.96
N THR A 99 1.73 -4.67 19.05
CA THR A 99 2.76 -5.66 18.69
C THR A 99 2.35 -6.38 17.41
N ILE A 100 3.26 -6.46 16.44
CA ILE A 100 3.05 -7.12 15.14
C ILE A 100 3.86 -8.42 15.11
N LYS A 101 3.21 -9.53 14.78
CA LYS A 101 3.84 -10.85 14.62
C LYS A 101 3.69 -11.37 13.20
N ASN A 102 4.46 -12.40 12.85
CA ASN A 102 4.36 -13.12 11.57
C ASN A 102 4.45 -12.19 10.35
N ILE A 103 5.39 -11.24 10.38
CA ILE A 103 5.53 -10.27 9.30
C ILE A 103 6.04 -10.95 8.04
N GLN A 104 5.31 -10.77 6.95
CA GLN A 104 5.76 -11.08 5.60
C GLN A 104 5.79 -9.80 4.78
N GLN A 105 6.73 -9.71 3.85
CA GLN A 105 6.90 -8.52 3.05
C GLN A 105 7.59 -8.81 1.72
N GLY A 106 7.38 -7.93 0.75
CA GLY A 106 8.00 -8.03 -0.57
C GLY A 106 7.89 -6.73 -1.34
N CYS A 107 8.71 -6.58 -2.37
CA CYS A 107 8.71 -5.41 -3.23
C CYS A 107 9.18 -5.74 -4.66
N ALA A 108 8.90 -4.84 -5.60
CA ALA A 108 9.45 -4.90 -6.95
C ALA A 108 9.66 -3.50 -7.54
N ASP A 109 10.77 -3.34 -8.26
CA ASP A 109 11.20 -2.07 -8.85
C ASP A 109 10.53 -1.77 -10.22
N CYS A 110 10.05 -2.80 -10.94
CA CYS A 110 9.43 -2.66 -12.27
C CYS A 110 10.26 -1.78 -13.25
N GLY A 111 11.58 -2.00 -13.27
CA GLY A 111 12.52 -1.28 -14.15
C GLY A 111 12.97 0.09 -13.65
N GLU A 112 12.42 0.62 -12.55
CA GLU A 112 12.92 1.82 -11.87
C GLU A 112 13.77 1.38 -10.67
N ALA A 113 15.08 1.26 -10.88
CA ALA A 113 16.00 0.72 -9.89
C ALA A 113 15.83 1.37 -8.50
N ALA A 114 15.78 0.53 -7.46
CA ALA A 114 15.60 0.85 -6.04
C ALA A 114 14.23 1.46 -5.65
N ALA A 115 13.26 1.55 -6.55
CA ALA A 115 11.94 2.10 -6.23
C ALA A 115 11.13 1.21 -5.27
N GLY A 116 11.12 -0.10 -5.48
CA GLY A 116 10.45 -1.09 -4.63
C GLY A 116 11.04 -1.12 -3.23
N GLN A 117 12.38 -1.23 -3.11
CA GLN A 117 13.04 -1.21 -1.80
C GLN A 117 12.79 0.10 -1.05
N ARG A 118 12.76 1.24 -1.76
CA ARG A 118 12.40 2.54 -1.18
C ARG A 118 10.97 2.55 -0.59
N LEU A 119 10.01 1.97 -1.31
CA LEU A 119 8.63 1.84 -0.83
C LEU A 119 8.53 0.88 0.36
N LEU A 120 9.29 -0.21 0.35
CA LEU A 120 9.33 -1.15 1.47
C LEU A 120 9.88 -0.49 2.74
N THR A 121 11.02 0.19 2.63
CA THR A 121 11.62 0.93 3.74
C THR A 121 10.69 2.03 4.27
N LEU A 122 9.87 2.65 3.42
CA LEU A 122 8.83 3.57 3.87
C LEU A 122 7.81 2.87 4.78
N LEU A 123 7.31 1.70 4.38
CA LEU A 123 6.35 0.93 5.18
C LEU A 123 6.97 0.42 6.49
N GLU A 124 8.22 -0.03 6.45
CA GLU A 124 8.98 -0.50 7.63
C GLU A 124 9.16 0.62 8.65
N ARG A 125 9.64 1.79 8.21
CA ARG A 125 9.89 2.94 9.10
C ARG A 125 8.61 3.51 9.69
N ALA A 126 7.50 3.44 8.97
CA ALA A 126 6.19 3.84 9.46
C ALA A 126 5.48 2.74 10.28
N ASN A 127 6.09 1.56 10.42
CA ASN A 127 5.50 0.39 11.06
C ASN A 127 4.10 0.01 10.53
N VAL A 128 3.87 0.21 9.24
CA VAL A 128 2.59 -0.09 8.58
C VAL A 128 2.62 -1.51 8.04
N VAL A 129 1.57 -2.27 8.32
CA VAL A 129 1.35 -3.64 7.81
C VAL A 129 -0.09 -3.80 7.32
N ASN A 130 -0.35 -4.92 6.66
CA ASN A 130 -1.60 -5.27 5.98
C ASN A 130 -1.95 -4.30 4.85
N VAL A 131 -0.93 -3.83 4.12
CA VAL A 131 -1.07 -2.87 3.03
C VAL A 131 -0.17 -3.24 1.85
N LEU A 132 -0.70 -3.00 0.65
CA LEU A 132 0.05 -2.94 -0.61
C LEU A 132 0.06 -1.49 -1.05
N VAL A 133 1.24 -0.96 -1.40
CA VAL A 133 1.42 0.33 -2.05
C VAL A 133 2.06 0.13 -3.42
N ILE A 134 1.51 0.78 -4.44
CA ILE A 134 1.97 0.75 -5.82
C ILE A 134 2.14 2.19 -6.28
N VAL A 135 3.23 2.48 -6.98
CA VAL A 135 3.44 3.72 -7.70
C VAL A 135 3.57 3.40 -9.18
N THR A 136 2.81 4.13 -9.98
CA THR A 136 2.91 4.10 -11.45
C THR A 136 3.56 5.39 -11.92
N ARG A 137 4.51 5.27 -12.86
CA ARG A 137 5.17 6.41 -13.50
C ARG A 137 5.02 6.37 -15.02
N TRP A 138 4.60 7.49 -15.59
CA TRP A 138 4.63 7.74 -17.03
C TRP A 138 5.78 8.70 -17.36
N TYR A 139 6.69 8.29 -18.24
CA TYR A 139 7.85 9.10 -18.63
C TYR A 139 7.43 10.31 -19.48
N GLY A 140 7.92 11.50 -19.13
CA GLY A 140 7.59 12.75 -19.79
C GLY A 140 8.50 13.15 -20.95
N GLY A 141 9.52 12.35 -21.27
CA GLY A 141 10.53 12.68 -22.30
C GLY A 141 11.83 13.29 -21.76
N THR A 142 11.86 13.75 -20.51
CA THR A 142 13.07 14.33 -19.89
C THR A 142 13.50 13.57 -18.63
N PRO A 143 14.79 13.22 -18.47
CA PRO A 143 15.29 12.60 -17.24
C PRO A 143 15.10 13.50 -16.02
N LEU A 144 14.60 12.94 -14.93
CA LEU A 144 14.37 13.66 -13.67
C LEU A 144 15.51 13.50 -12.65
N GLY A 145 16.49 12.63 -12.92
CA GLY A 145 17.55 12.31 -11.95
C GLY A 145 16.97 11.85 -10.61
N SER A 146 17.47 12.40 -9.51
CA SER A 146 17.03 12.07 -8.15
C SER A 146 15.59 12.53 -7.83
N SER A 147 15.06 13.53 -8.53
CA SER A 147 13.71 14.07 -8.27
C SER A 147 12.61 13.01 -8.43
N ARG A 148 12.78 12.03 -9.34
CA ARG A 148 11.80 10.96 -9.52
C ARG A 148 11.58 10.16 -8.23
N PHE A 149 12.63 9.93 -7.45
CA PHE A 149 12.54 9.18 -6.20
C PHE A 149 11.81 9.96 -5.10
N ARG A 150 11.97 11.28 -5.07
CA ARG A 150 11.18 12.15 -4.20
C ARG A 150 9.69 12.07 -4.55
N HIS A 151 9.36 12.10 -5.84
CA HIS A 151 7.97 12.00 -6.31
C HIS A 151 7.36 10.64 -5.99
N ILE A 152 8.10 9.54 -6.23
CA ILE A 152 7.67 8.17 -5.86
C ILE A 152 7.30 8.09 -4.38
N SER A 153 8.16 8.59 -3.50
CA SER A 153 7.85 8.61 -2.06
C SER A 153 6.65 9.50 -1.74
N SER A 154 6.55 10.68 -2.35
CA SER A 154 5.49 11.65 -2.06
C SER A 154 4.10 11.10 -2.40
N VAL A 155 3.93 10.55 -3.61
CA VAL A 155 2.64 10.00 -4.04
C VAL A 155 2.27 8.71 -3.27
N ALA A 156 3.25 7.92 -2.85
CA ALA A 156 3.02 6.75 -2.00
C ALA A 156 2.55 7.14 -0.59
N VAL A 157 3.18 8.15 0.03
CA VAL A 157 2.72 8.68 1.33
C VAL A 157 1.30 9.22 1.22
N GLU A 158 1.01 9.98 0.16
CA GLU A 158 -0.32 10.55 -0.04
C GLU A 158 -1.41 9.48 -0.18
N SER A 159 -1.15 8.41 -0.96
CA SER A 159 -2.11 7.31 -1.11
C SER A 159 -2.35 6.59 0.23
N LEU A 160 -1.30 6.38 1.02
CA LEU A 160 -1.37 5.74 2.32
C LEU A 160 -2.16 6.58 3.34
N LYS A 161 -1.98 7.91 3.32
CA LYS A 161 -2.76 8.85 4.13
C LYS A 161 -4.24 8.84 3.74
N LYS A 162 -4.53 8.90 2.44
CA LYS A 162 -5.92 8.81 1.94
C LYS A 162 -6.59 7.49 2.36
N GLY A 163 -5.83 6.40 2.47
CA GLY A 163 -6.29 5.11 2.97
C GLY A 163 -6.34 4.95 4.49
N GLY A 164 -5.96 5.98 5.26
CA GLY A 164 -5.93 5.91 6.73
C GLY A 164 -4.85 4.97 7.30
N PHE A 165 -3.87 4.57 6.48
CA PHE A 165 -2.73 3.75 6.92
C PHE A 165 -1.65 4.58 7.60
N LEU A 166 -1.60 5.88 7.28
CA LEU A 166 -0.73 6.87 7.91
C LEU A 166 -1.59 8.00 8.49
N PRO A 167 -1.13 8.62 9.59
CA PRO A 167 -1.76 9.82 10.14
C PRO A 167 -1.61 11.06 9.24
#